data_AF-A0AAV5DIC6-F1
#
_entry.id   AF-A0AAV5DIC6-F1
#
_cell.length_a   1.000
_cell.length_b   1.000
_cell.length_c   1.000
_cell.angle_alpha   90.00
_cell.angle_beta   90.00
_cell.angle_gamma   90.00
#
_symmetry.space_group_name_H-M   'P 1'
#
loop_
_entity.id
_entity.type
_entity.pdbx_description
1 polymer ?
#
loop_
_entity_poly.entity_id
_entity_poly.type
_entity_poly.pdbx_seq_one_letter_code
_entity_poly.pdbx_strand_id
1 'polypeptide(L)'
;MDFKPANILLNDHMVPKVAEFCLSRLDEISQTRSDDRLFSLGYCAPEYQSCGKMSLKLDIYSLGIIIIELMIESKEAPDITKVRLSAVIRILLKIIKLTLSKQIG
;
A
#
# COMPACT_ATOMS: atom_id res chain seq x y z
N MET A 1 -8.79 0.51 -6.45
CA MET A 1 -7.43 0.69 -6.97
C MET A 1 -6.64 -0.51 -6.50
N ASP A 2 -5.86 -1.19 -7.33
CA ASP A 2 -5.05 -2.34 -6.89
C ASP A 2 -3.81 -1.82 -6.16
N PHE A 3 -3.93 -1.59 -4.85
CA PHE A 3 -2.82 -1.08 -4.05
C PHE A 3 -2.08 -2.25 -3.41
N LYS A 4 -0.93 -2.61 -3.99
CA LYS A 4 -0.06 -3.72 -3.59
C LYS A 4 1.41 -3.29 -3.60
N PRO A 5 2.31 -3.97 -2.86
CA PRO A 5 3.73 -3.62 -2.84
C PRO A 5 4.38 -3.58 -4.22
N ALA A 6 3.97 -4.48 -5.13
CA ALA A 6 4.47 -4.52 -6.52
C ALA A 6 4.16 -3.25 -7.33
N ASN A 7 3.18 -2.45 -6.88
CA ASN A 7 2.78 -1.20 -7.53
C ASN A 7 3.46 0.03 -6.93
N ILE A 8 4.29 -0.15 -5.89
CA ILE A 8 5.10 0.89 -5.27
C ILE A 8 6.54 0.70 -5.73
N LEU A 9 6.94 1.46 -6.74
CA LEU A 9 8.29 1.43 -7.30
C LEU A 9 9.20 2.37 -6.52
N LEU A 10 10.49 2.04 -6.44
CA LEU A 10 11.52 2.94 -5.92
C LEU A 10 12.30 3.52 -7.08
N ASN A 11 12.48 4.84 -7.10
CA ASN A 11 13.43 5.47 -8.02
C ASN A 11 14.87 5.38 -7.46
N ASP A 12 15.84 5.88 -8.23
CA ASP A 12 17.27 5.84 -7.86
C ASP A 12 17.60 6.54 -6.53
N HIS A 13 16.72 7.42 -6.07
CA HIS A 13 16.83 8.12 -4.79
C HIS A 13 16.05 7.43 -3.65
N MET A 14 15.64 6.16 -3.84
CA MET A 14 14.85 5.38 -2.88
C MET A 14 13.52 6.04 -2.50
N VAL A 15 12.97 6.87 -3.40
CA VAL A 15 11.69 7.54 -3.19
C VAL A 15 10.58 6.65 -3.77
N PRO A 16 9.58 6.26 -2.96
CA PRO A 16 8.46 5.46 -3.46
C PRO A 16 7.60 6.28 -4.42
N LYS A 17 7.23 5.66 -5.55
CA LYS A 17 6.32 6.17 -6.57
C LYS A 17 5.28 5.10 -6.90
N VAL A 18 4.02 5.49 -6.98
CA VAL A 18 2.93 4.59 -7.34
C VAL A 18 2.87 4.47 -8.87
N ALA A 19 2.98 3.25 -9.41
CA ALA A 19 3.04 3.00 -10.85
C ALA A 19 1.66 2.81 -11.50
N GLU A 20 0.71 2.18 -10.81
CA GLU A 20 -0.59 1.81 -11.38
C GLU A 20 -1.71 2.84 -11.10
N PHE A 21 -1.43 4.13 -11.33
CA PHE A 21 -2.46 5.18 -11.24
C PHE A 21 -3.46 5.17 -12.42
N CYS A 22 -3.15 4.49 -13.53
CA CYS A 22 -3.98 4.53 -14.73
C CYS A 22 -5.35 3.82 -14.59
N LEU A 23 -5.50 2.89 -13.64
CA LEU A 23 -6.76 2.18 -13.41
C LEU A 23 -7.74 2.94 -12.49
N SER A 24 -7.31 4.00 -11.79
CA SER A 24 -8.19 4.75 -10.88
C SER A 24 -9.09 5.76 -11.59
N ARG A 25 -8.66 6.28 -12.75
CA ARG A 25 -9.43 7.27 -13.54
C ARG A 25 -10.48 6.67 -14.46
N LEU A 26 -10.39 5.37 -14.75
CA LEU A 26 -11.39 4.67 -15.56
C LEU A 26 -12.72 4.49 -14.82
N ASP A 27 -12.72 4.54 -13.49
CA ASP A 27 -13.94 4.36 -12.68
C ASP A 27 -14.91 5.56 -12.72
N GLU A 28 -14.43 6.77 -13.02
CA GLU A 28 -15.30 7.94 -13.20
C GLU A 28 -16.01 7.97 -14.56
N ILE A 29 -15.37 7.41 -15.60
CA ILE A 29 -15.89 7.46 -16.98
C ILE A 29 -16.64 6.18 -17.36
N SER A 30 -16.31 5.05 -16.72
CA SER A 30 -16.96 3.77 -16.99
C SER A 30 -17.65 3.24 -15.74
N GLN A 31 -18.97 3.40 -15.67
CA GLN A 31 -19.84 2.70 -14.71
C GLN A 31 -19.91 1.19 -14.97
N THR A 32 -18.90 0.60 -15.60
CA THR A 32 -18.73 -0.84 -15.66
C THR A 32 -18.31 -1.31 -14.28
N ARG A 33 -19.31 -1.70 -13.49
CA ARG A 33 -19.16 -2.64 -12.37
C ARG A 33 -18.45 -3.87 -12.93
N SER A 34 -17.13 -3.86 -12.92
CA SER A 34 -16.33 -5.00 -13.28
C SER A 34 -16.35 -5.95 -12.09
N ASP A 35 -17.34 -6.84 -12.06
CA ASP A 35 -17.39 -8.02 -11.19
C ASP A 35 -16.13 -8.91 -11.40
N ASP A 36 -15.35 -8.67 -12.46
CA ASP A 36 -14.10 -9.36 -12.82
C ASP A 36 -12.80 -8.58 -12.52
N ARG A 37 -12.84 -7.48 -11.75
CA ARG A 37 -11.57 -6.89 -11.27
C ARG A 37 -10.98 -7.83 -10.21
N LEU A 38 -10.03 -8.65 -10.64
CA LEU A 38 -9.10 -9.39 -9.79
C LEU A 38 -8.31 -8.40 -8.92
N PHE A 39 -8.90 -7.97 -7.81
CA PHE A 39 -8.19 -7.28 -6.75
C PHE A 39 -7.25 -8.27 -6.06
N SER A 40 -6.07 -7.80 -5.66
CA SER A 40 -5.16 -8.59 -4.84
C SER A 40 -5.82 -8.90 -3.49
N LEU A 41 -6.32 -10.15 -3.34
CA LEU A 41 -7.14 -10.58 -2.19
C LEU A 41 -6.50 -10.28 -0.82
N GLY A 42 -5.16 -10.21 -0.75
CA GLY A 42 -4.43 -9.96 0.50
C GLY A 42 -4.42 -8.51 0.99
N TYR A 43 -4.72 -7.52 0.13
CA TYR A 43 -4.67 -6.08 0.49
C TYR A 43 -6.05 -5.41 0.44
N CYS A 44 -7.08 -6.15 0.02
CA CYS A 44 -8.42 -5.63 -0.16
C CYS A 44 -9.16 -5.49 1.18
N ALA A 45 -9.83 -4.35 1.40
CA ALA A 45 -10.59 -4.14 2.62
C ALA A 45 -11.82 -5.06 2.69
N PRO A 46 -12.17 -5.61 3.87
CA PRO A 46 -13.26 -6.57 4.02
C PRO A 46 -14.63 -5.98 3.62
N GLU A 47 -14.83 -4.68 3.78
CA GLU A 47 -16.04 -3.97 3.35
C GLU A 47 -16.18 -3.90 1.82
N TYR A 48 -15.09 -3.97 1.07
CA TYR A 48 -15.13 -4.04 -0.40
C TYR A 48 -15.73 -5.36 -0.87
N GLN A 49 -15.38 -6.47 -0.20
CA GLN A 49 -15.92 -7.80 -0.50
C GLN A 49 -17.43 -7.87 -0.27
N SER A 50 -17.95 -7.00 0.61
CA SER A 50 -19.36 -6.97 1.01
C SER A 50 -20.22 -6.05 0.15
N CYS A 51 -19.69 -4.91 -0.28
CA CYS A 51 -20.49 -3.83 -0.88
C CYS A 51 -20.04 -3.43 -2.29
N GLY A 52 -18.86 -3.87 -2.75
CA GLY A 52 -18.30 -3.59 -4.09
C GLY A 52 -18.04 -2.10 -4.37
N LYS A 53 -18.20 -1.23 -3.37
CA LYS A 53 -18.09 0.23 -3.53
C LYS A 53 -16.66 0.67 -3.29
N MET A 54 -16.07 1.29 -4.30
CA MET A 54 -14.74 1.89 -4.18
C MET A 54 -14.81 3.19 -3.35
N SER A 55 -13.87 3.37 -2.42
CA SER A 55 -13.76 4.60 -1.63
C SER A 55 -12.34 4.83 -1.16
N LEU A 56 -12.00 6.07 -0.81
CA LEU A 56 -10.69 6.44 -0.26
C LEU A 56 -10.33 5.66 1.02
N LYS A 57 -11.33 5.15 1.76
CA LYS A 57 -11.10 4.30 2.94
C LYS A 57 -10.44 2.96 2.58
N LEU A 58 -10.72 2.42 1.40
CA LEU A 58 -10.13 1.16 0.93
C LEU A 58 -8.64 1.31 0.62
N ASP A 59 -8.26 2.46 0.05
CA ASP A 59 -6.86 2.75 -0.27
C ASP A 59 -6.06 2.92 1.03
N ILE A 60 -6.64 3.57 2.05
CA ILE A 60 -6.06 3.67 3.40
C ILE A 60 -5.89 2.27 4.04
N TYR A 61 -6.90 1.40 3.92
CA TYR A 61 -6.80 0.03 4.44
C TYR A 61 -5.64 -0.73 3.78
N SER A 62 -5.58 -0.72 2.45
CA SER A 62 -4.55 -1.42 1.67
C SER A 62 -3.14 -0.91 2.02
N LEU A 63 -2.99 0.41 2.18
CA LEU A 63 -1.74 1.03 2.64
C LEU A 63 -1.36 0.56 4.05
N GLY A 64 -2.34 0.44 4.96
CA GLY A 64 -2.13 -0.09 6.30
C GLY A 64 -1.57 -1.52 6.29
N ILE A 65 -2.12 -2.41 5.45
CA ILE A 65 -1.61 -3.77 5.29
C ILE A 65 -0.17 -3.78 4.78
N ILE A 66 0.15 -2.96 3.77
CA ILE A 66 1.52 -2.85 3.24
C ILE A 66 2.50 -2.37 4.32
N ILE A 67 2.11 -1.39 5.14
CA ILE A 67 2.94 -0.91 6.25
C ILE A 67 3.19 -2.05 7.25
N ILE A 68 2.15 -2.81 7.62
CA ILE A 68 2.27 -3.95 8.53
C ILE A 68 3.21 -5.02 7.96
N GLU A 69 3.08 -5.36 6.68
CA GLU A 69 3.98 -6.30 5.99
C GLU A 69 5.45 -5.84 6.07
N LEU A 70 5.70 -4.54 5.85
CA LEU A 70 7.03 -3.95 5.99
C LEU A 70 7.55 -4.01 7.42
N MET A 71 6.68 -3.97 8.44
CA MET A 71 7.11 -4.07 9.85
C MET A 71 7.40 -5.51 10.29
N ILE A 72 6.65 -6.48 9.78
CA ILE A 72 6.81 -7.90 10.12
C ILE A 72 7.95 -8.54 9.32
N GLU A 73 8.31 -7.95 8.17
CA GLU A 73 9.27 -8.51 7.21
C GLU A 73 8.84 -9.91 6.70
N SER A 74 7.53 -10.16 6.64
CA SER A 74 6.96 -11.45 6.20
C SER A 74 5.76 -11.23 5.30
N LYS A 75 5.61 -12.10 4.30
CA LYS A 75 4.44 -12.17 3.40
C LYS A 75 3.28 -12.99 3.97
N GLU A 76 3.38 -13.45 5.22
CA GLU A 76 2.26 -14.07 5.93
C GLU A 76 1.10 -13.09 6.07
N ALA A 77 -0.10 -13.63 6.36
CA ALA A 77 -1.26 -12.81 6.64
C ALA A 77 -0.91 -11.75 7.70
N PRO A 78 -1.26 -10.47 7.46
CA PRO A 78 -0.90 -9.36 8.32
C PRO A 78 -1.46 -9.60 9.73
N ASP A 79 -0.56 -9.77 10.69
CA ASP A 79 -0.87 -9.96 12.10
C ASP A 79 -0.18 -8.87 12.91
N ILE A 80 -0.97 -7.87 13.31
CA ILE A 80 -0.45 -6.72 14.05
C ILE A 80 0.22 -7.10 15.37
N THR A 81 -0.13 -8.27 15.94
CA THR A 81 0.50 -8.75 17.18
C THR A 81 1.96 -9.18 16.97
N LYS A 82 2.36 -9.47 15.72
CA LYS A 82 3.73 -9.84 15.34
C LYS A 82 4.63 -8.62 15.09
N VAL A 83 4.10 -7.39 15.11
CA VAL A 83 4.90 -6.17 14.90
C VAL A 83 5.88 -5.98 16.04
N ARG A 84 7.18 -5.98 15.72
CA ARG A 84 8.26 -5.76 16.70
C ARG A 84 8.61 -4.28 16.79
N LEU A 85 8.75 -3.76 18.01
CA LEU A 85 9.23 -2.38 18.25
C LEU A 85 10.57 -2.11 17.55
N SER A 86 11.45 -3.12 17.47
CA SER A 86 12.73 -3.02 16.76
C SER A 86 12.57 -2.80 15.25
N ALA A 87 11.50 -3.30 14.62
CA ALA A 87 11.20 -3.02 13.22
C ALA A 87 10.72 -1.58 13.03
N VAL A 88 9.86 -1.09 13.93
CA VAL A 88 9.42 0.31 13.95
C VAL A 88 10.62 1.26 14.03
N ILE A 89 11.52 1.02 14.99
CA ILE A 89 12.72 1.84 15.18
C ILE A 89 13.60 1.81 13.93
N ARG A 90 13.83 0.64 13.32
CA ARG A 90 14.63 0.52 12.10
C ARG A 90 14.04 1.31 10.94
N ILE A 91 12.73 1.23 10.73
CA ILE A 91 12.04 1.98 9.67
C ILE A 91 12.15 3.49 9.92
N LEU A 92 11.89 3.94 11.15
CA LEU A 92 12.00 5.37 11.51
C LEU A 92 13.42 5.90 11.29
N LEU A 93 14.44 5.16 11.72
CA LEU A 93 15.84 5.54 11.48
C LEU A 93 16.16 5.65 9.99
N LYS A 94 15.61 4.73 9.16
CA LYS A 94 15.80 4.76 7.70
C LYS A 94 15.11 5.97 7.08
N ILE A 95 13.90 6.33 7.53
CA ILE A 95 13.19 7.53 7.10
C ILE A 95 13.96 8.79 7.49
N ILE A 96 14.41 8.91 8.74
CA ILE A 96 15.19 10.05 9.22
C ILE A 96 16.46 10.22 8.37
N LYS A 97 17.20 9.12 8.13
CA LYS A 97 18.41 9.15 7.31
C LYS A 97 18.14 9.61 5.88
N LEU A 98 17.05 9.12 5.25
CA LEU A 98 16.63 9.54 3.91
C LEU A 98 16.19 10.99 3.84
N THR A 99 15.51 11.50 4.87
CA THR A 99 15.09 12.91 4.93
C THR A 99 16.29 13.83 5.10
N LEU A 100 17.22 13.48 5.98
CA LEU A 100 18.46 14.24 6.18
C LEU A 100 19.34 14.24 4.93
N SER A 101 19.47 13.11 4.22
CA SER A 101 20.26 13.07 2.98
C SER A 101 19.69 13.94 1.85
N LYS A 102 18.36 14.20 1.87
CA LYS A 102 17.71 15.09 0.89
C LYS A 102 17.81 16.58 1.23
N GLN A 103 18.14 16.94 2.47
CA GLN A 103 18.32 18.35 2.87
C GLN A 103 19.74 18.88 2.64
N ILE A 104 20.69 17.99 2.35
CA ILE A 104 22.11 18.34 2.16
C ILE A 104 22.49 18.31 0.65
N GLY A 105 21.53 18.09 -0.25
CA GLY A 105 21.73 18.04 -1.71
C GLY A 105 20.96 19.13 -2.44
#